data_AF-A0A1V5KYM7-F1
#
_entry.id   AF-A0A1V5KYM7-F1
#
_cell.length_a   1.000
_cell.length_b   1.000
_cell.length_c   1.000
_cell.angle_alpha   90.00
_cell.angle_beta   90.00
_cell.angle_gamma   90.00
#
_symmetry.space_group_name_H-M   'P 1'
#
loop_
_entity.id
_entity.type
_entity.pdbx_description
1 polymer ?
#
loop_
_entity_poly.entity_id
_entity_poly.type
_entity_poly.pdbx_seq_one_letter_code
_entity_poly.pdbx_strand_id
1 'polypeptide(L)'
;MSQHRDGSYIYKEYVKPARVDLPKVGAQFAIGSLFEKQETNPRIYCYAIDLEDSQWRQAGIARLSVGRVKVTSEISLESERLIYAVVNLGSHIVNGGVNRFQNEESYGEIVEEITGAFDRADFPGLVRLLDQRFGGATYTLKQLFRDRQRKILEQILNTTLDEIARDYRRIYERHVHLNRFLRDLNIPQPKVLHTAAEFVLNSNLRRAFAGDMTDLKQIRSLLDEAGVSNVRLDGAVHRYVLEKTLGRLGEMFRARPGDPGLITRLDEVIALIESLPFEVELWKIQNVYYSLLRTVYQDNLKKAARGEEDAREWIARFNALGDKLRVRREG
;
A
#
# COMPACT_ATOMS: atom_id res chain seq x y z
N MET A 1 -41.47 -12.55 -18.86
CA MET A 1 -42.20 -11.50 -18.11
C MET A 1 -41.18 -10.44 -17.72
N SER A 2 -41.39 -9.18 -18.13
CA SER A 2 -40.47 -8.07 -17.87
C SER A 2 -40.24 -7.91 -16.38
N GLN A 3 -39.01 -8.14 -15.90
CA GLN A 3 -38.65 -8.07 -14.47
C GLN A 3 -38.72 -6.66 -13.88
N HIS A 4 -38.92 -5.63 -14.71
CA HIS A 4 -39.08 -4.24 -14.26
C HIS A 4 -40.33 -3.64 -14.89
N ARG A 5 -41.31 -3.28 -14.06
CA ARG A 5 -42.66 -2.84 -14.47
C ARG A 5 -42.65 -1.49 -15.18
N ASP A 6 -41.98 -0.49 -14.63
CA ASP A 6 -41.89 0.87 -15.17
C ASP A 6 -40.65 1.62 -14.63
N GLY A 7 -40.34 2.78 -15.21
CA GLY A 7 -39.21 3.62 -14.76
C GLY A 7 -39.40 4.19 -13.35
N SER A 8 -40.65 4.33 -12.87
CA SER A 8 -40.95 4.81 -11.52
C SER A 8 -40.60 3.78 -10.45
N TYR A 9 -40.84 2.49 -10.72
CA TYR A 9 -40.43 1.36 -9.90
C TYR A 9 -38.91 1.22 -9.89
N ILE A 10 -38.25 1.33 -11.05
CA ILE A 10 -36.78 1.33 -11.10
C ILE A 10 -36.20 2.47 -10.27
N TYR A 11 -36.76 3.68 -10.39
CA TYR A 11 -36.31 4.84 -9.63
C TYR A 11 -36.53 4.68 -8.12
N LYS A 12 -37.71 4.23 -7.69
CA LYS A 12 -38.02 4.08 -6.25
C LYS A 12 -37.29 2.91 -5.60
N GLU A 13 -37.14 1.80 -6.31
CA GLU A 13 -36.65 0.54 -5.75
C GLU A 13 -35.12 0.41 -5.87
N TYR A 14 -34.51 0.98 -6.92
CA TYR A 14 -33.07 0.82 -7.17
C TYR A 14 -32.30 2.14 -7.14
N VAL A 15 -32.88 3.26 -7.59
CA VAL A 15 -32.14 4.55 -7.65
C VAL A 15 -32.22 5.34 -6.34
N LYS A 16 -33.42 5.47 -5.75
CA LYS A 16 -33.66 6.23 -4.51
C LYS A 16 -32.87 5.66 -3.32
N PRO A 17 -32.78 4.33 -3.10
CA PRO A 17 -31.97 3.75 -2.03
C PRO A 17 -30.46 3.81 -2.32
N ALA A 18 -30.07 3.89 -3.59
CA ALA A 18 -28.68 4.05 -4.01
C ALA A 18 -28.19 5.51 -3.97
N ARG A 19 -29.09 6.49 -3.74
CA ARG A 19 -28.72 7.89 -3.61
C ARG A 19 -27.84 8.07 -2.38
N VAL A 20 -26.62 8.54 -2.60
CA VAL A 20 -25.69 8.90 -1.53
C VAL A 20 -26.13 10.24 -0.93
N ASP A 21 -26.45 10.21 0.36
CA ASP A 21 -26.77 11.36 1.18
C ASP A 21 -25.48 12.00 1.75
N LEU A 22 -25.51 13.32 1.98
CA LEU A 22 -24.34 14.07 2.48
C LEU A 22 -23.83 13.54 3.84
N PRO A 23 -24.70 13.15 4.81
CA PRO A 23 -24.25 12.48 6.03
C PRO A 23 -23.43 11.23 5.77
N LYS A 24 -23.89 10.35 4.88
CA LYS A 24 -23.13 9.13 4.52
C LYS A 24 -21.77 9.48 3.95
N VAL A 25 -21.64 10.51 3.10
CA VAL A 25 -20.33 10.98 2.62
C VAL A 25 -19.46 11.47 3.78
N GLY A 26 -20.04 12.23 4.72
CA GLY A 26 -19.37 12.64 5.95
C GLY A 26 -18.84 11.44 6.76
N ALA A 27 -19.62 10.36 6.86
CA ALA A 27 -19.19 9.14 7.55
C ALA A 27 -18.05 8.42 6.82
N GLN A 28 -18.06 8.41 5.48
CA GLN A 28 -16.96 7.87 4.67
C GLN A 28 -15.67 8.65 4.90
N PHE A 29 -15.78 9.98 5.01
CA PHE A 29 -14.66 10.84 5.34
C PHE A 29 -14.14 10.56 6.74
N ALA A 30 -15.03 10.55 7.72
CA ALA A 30 -14.70 10.32 9.12
C ALA A 30 -13.91 9.03 9.29
N ILE A 31 -14.42 7.90 8.80
CA ILE A 31 -13.70 6.62 8.93
C ILE A 31 -12.33 6.67 8.21
N GLY A 32 -12.24 7.34 7.05
CA GLY A 32 -10.98 7.54 6.33
C GLY A 32 -9.94 8.32 7.14
N SER A 33 -10.38 9.32 7.92
CA SER A 33 -9.48 10.18 8.71
C SER A 33 -8.73 9.43 9.82
N LEU A 34 -9.16 8.22 10.20
CA LEU A 34 -8.46 7.36 11.16
C LEU A 34 -7.20 6.69 10.59
N PHE A 35 -7.12 6.54 9.27
CA PHE A 35 -6.12 5.70 8.60
C PHE A 35 -5.23 6.49 7.63
N GLU A 36 -5.76 7.57 7.07
CA GLU A 36 -5.08 8.40 6.06
C GLU A 36 -4.59 9.71 6.67
N LYS A 37 -3.46 10.23 6.17
CA LYS A 37 -3.06 11.61 6.49
C LYS A 37 -4.08 12.56 5.88
N GLN A 38 -4.50 13.55 6.66
CA GLN A 38 -5.48 14.55 6.22
C GLN A 38 -4.87 15.42 5.12
N GLU A 39 -5.42 15.31 3.91
CA GLU A 39 -5.12 16.22 2.80
C GLU A 39 -5.90 17.52 2.96
N THR A 40 -5.33 18.63 2.50
CA THR A 40 -6.04 19.90 2.39
C THR A 40 -7.10 19.77 1.28
N ASN A 41 -8.38 19.76 1.64
CA ASN A 41 -9.54 19.62 0.76
C ASN A 41 -9.68 18.26 0.03
N PRO A 42 -9.94 17.16 0.77
CA PRO A 42 -10.12 15.86 0.18
C PRO A 42 -11.39 15.79 -0.67
N ARG A 43 -11.34 15.01 -1.75
CA ARG A 43 -12.50 14.73 -2.61
C ARG A 43 -12.93 13.28 -2.46
N ILE A 44 -14.24 13.07 -2.36
CA ILE A 44 -14.85 11.74 -2.39
C ILE A 44 -15.78 11.70 -3.59
N TYR A 45 -15.35 11.07 -4.68
CA TYR A 45 -16.08 11.06 -5.95
C TYR A 45 -16.44 12.49 -6.42
N CYS A 46 -17.73 12.83 -6.47
CA CYS A 46 -18.25 14.15 -6.84
C CYS A 46 -18.58 15.06 -5.63
N TYR A 47 -18.04 14.73 -4.45
CA TYR A 47 -18.23 15.51 -3.23
C TYR A 47 -16.92 16.15 -2.79
N ALA A 48 -16.95 17.47 -2.64
CA ALA A 48 -15.88 18.25 -2.04
C ALA A 48 -16.05 18.26 -0.51
N ILE A 49 -14.94 18.02 0.19
CA ILE A 49 -14.91 18.05 1.66
C ILE A 49 -13.99 19.17 2.10
N ASP A 50 -14.55 20.08 2.89
CA ASP A 50 -13.83 21.14 3.56
C ASP A 50 -13.74 20.80 5.05
N LEU A 51 -12.51 20.57 5.52
CA LEU A 51 -12.23 20.19 6.90
C LEU A 51 -12.08 21.46 7.74
N GLU A 52 -13.13 21.81 8.48
CA GLU A 52 -13.18 23.05 9.26
C GLU A 52 -12.45 22.90 10.61
N ASP A 53 -12.57 21.74 11.26
CA ASP A 53 -11.83 21.42 12.49
C ASP A 53 -11.60 19.91 12.63
N SER A 54 -10.49 19.51 13.26
CA SER A 54 -10.18 18.10 13.53
C SER A 54 -9.26 17.92 14.73
N GLN A 55 -9.65 16.99 15.59
CA GLN A 55 -8.83 16.46 16.65
C GLN A 55 -8.57 14.98 16.41
N TRP A 56 -7.30 14.61 16.42
CA TRP A 56 -6.85 13.25 16.29
C TRP A 56 -6.10 12.82 17.57
N ARG A 57 -6.37 11.60 18.03
CA ARG A 57 -5.75 11.00 19.22
C ARG A 57 -5.39 9.54 18.95
N GLN A 58 -4.30 9.08 19.55
CA GLN A 58 -3.88 7.69 19.52
C GLN A 58 -3.39 7.23 20.90
N ALA A 59 -3.87 6.07 21.33
CA ALA A 59 -3.44 5.39 22.55
C ALA A 59 -3.17 3.91 22.22
N GLY A 60 -1.90 3.54 22.08
CA GLY A 60 -1.50 2.20 21.62
C GLY A 60 -2.06 1.89 20.23
N ILE A 61 -2.88 0.85 20.12
CA ILE A 61 -3.58 0.46 18.88
C ILE A 61 -4.89 1.22 18.65
N ALA A 62 -5.41 1.89 19.68
CA ALA A 62 -6.65 2.63 19.60
C ALA A 62 -6.43 4.02 18.98
N ARG A 63 -7.35 4.44 18.11
CA ARG A 63 -7.32 5.74 17.43
C ARG A 63 -8.68 6.40 17.52
N LEU A 64 -8.70 7.70 17.69
CA LEU A 64 -9.90 8.53 17.67
C LEU A 64 -9.68 9.70 16.72
N SER A 65 -10.73 10.02 15.95
CA SER A 65 -10.82 11.27 15.20
C SER A 65 -12.20 11.87 15.42
N VAL A 66 -12.25 13.11 15.88
CA VAL A 66 -13.46 13.90 16.06
C VAL A 66 -13.26 15.26 15.39
N GLY A 67 -14.29 15.81 14.76
CA GLY A 67 -14.12 17.08 14.07
C GLY A 67 -15.39 17.58 13.41
N ARG A 68 -15.23 18.65 12.63
CA ARG A 68 -16.28 19.28 11.83
C ARG A 68 -15.87 19.36 10.37
N VAL A 69 -16.79 19.02 9.49
CA VAL A 69 -16.62 19.12 8.04
C VAL A 69 -17.80 19.78 7.37
N LYS A 70 -17.55 20.45 6.26
CA LYS A 70 -18.57 20.83 5.30
C LYS A 70 -18.46 19.94 4.06
N VAL A 71 -19.52 19.19 3.79
CA VAL A 71 -19.62 18.34 2.59
C VAL A 71 -20.44 19.09 1.55
N THR A 72 -19.91 19.20 0.33
CA THR A 72 -20.59 19.87 -0.79
C THR A 72 -20.65 18.96 -2.01
N SER A 73 -21.84 18.77 -2.58
CA SER A 73 -22.06 18.09 -3.86
C SER A 73 -21.62 19.00 -5.01
N GLU A 74 -20.67 18.58 -5.84
CA GLU A 74 -20.23 19.37 -7.00
C GLU A 74 -21.28 19.38 -8.13
N ILE A 75 -22.23 18.44 -8.09
CA ILE A 75 -23.29 18.30 -9.11
C ILE A 75 -24.52 19.15 -8.75
N SER A 76 -25.03 18.98 -7.52
CA SER A 76 -26.24 19.68 -7.06
C SER A 76 -25.95 20.99 -6.33
N LEU A 77 -24.69 21.25 -5.96
CA LEU A 77 -24.24 22.37 -5.12
C LEU A 77 -24.86 22.38 -3.71
N GLU A 78 -25.60 21.33 -3.33
CA GLU A 78 -26.09 21.13 -1.97
C GLU A 78 -24.88 20.98 -1.02
N SER A 79 -24.91 21.70 0.09
CA SER A 79 -23.87 21.63 1.11
C SER A 79 -24.45 21.46 2.51
N GLU A 80 -23.74 20.72 3.35
CA GLU A 80 -24.16 20.42 4.71
C GLU A 80 -22.94 20.39 5.65
N ARG A 81 -23.08 21.02 6.83
CA ARG A 81 -22.08 20.98 7.88
C ARG A 81 -22.38 19.83 8.85
N LEU A 82 -21.37 19.00 9.08
CA LEU A 82 -21.48 17.79 9.87
C LEU A 82 -20.40 17.75 10.94
N ILE A 83 -20.78 17.30 12.12
CA ILE A 83 -19.88 16.88 13.19
C ILE A 83 -19.68 15.37 13.00
N TYR A 84 -18.44 14.91 13.11
CA TYR A 84 -18.13 13.48 13.06
C TYR A 84 -17.31 13.08 14.28
N ALA A 85 -17.49 11.84 14.71
CA ALA A 85 -16.60 11.20 15.67
C ALA A 85 -16.48 9.71 15.33
N VAL A 86 -15.25 9.24 15.17
CA VAL A 86 -14.94 7.85 14.84
C VAL A 86 -13.81 7.34 15.71
N VAL A 87 -13.94 6.10 16.15
CA VAL A 87 -12.96 5.38 16.94
C VAL A 87 -12.64 4.04 16.30
N ASN A 88 -11.35 3.69 16.29
CA ASN A 88 -10.88 2.35 16.03
C ASN A 88 -10.24 1.82 17.33
N LEU A 89 -10.79 0.74 17.88
CA LEU A 89 -10.30 0.12 19.12
C LEU A 89 -9.34 -1.05 18.87
N GLY A 90 -8.90 -1.21 17.62
CA GLY A 90 -8.02 -2.28 17.17
C GLY A 90 -8.67 -3.18 16.11
N SER A 91 -7.81 -3.85 15.33
CA SER A 91 -8.22 -4.74 14.25
C SER A 91 -9.19 -4.07 13.26
N HIS A 92 -10.40 -4.59 13.14
CA HIS A 92 -11.44 -4.20 12.19
C HIS A 92 -12.63 -3.50 12.86
N ILE A 93 -12.56 -3.25 14.17
CA ILE A 93 -13.65 -2.65 14.94
C ILE A 93 -13.53 -1.13 14.84
N VAL A 94 -14.24 -0.58 13.87
CA VAL A 94 -14.45 0.86 13.74
C VAL A 94 -15.90 1.16 14.09
N ASN A 95 -16.08 2.13 14.98
CA ASN A 95 -17.38 2.70 15.33
C ASN A 95 -17.30 4.21 15.15
N GLY A 96 -18.35 4.82 14.64
CA GLY A 96 -18.44 6.26 14.66
C GLY A 96 -19.71 6.76 14.04
N GLY A 97 -19.97 8.04 14.22
CA GLY A 97 -21.21 8.65 13.78
C GLY A 97 -20.96 9.99 13.14
N VAL A 98 -21.99 10.45 12.44
CA VAL A 98 -22.09 11.81 11.92
C VAL A 98 -23.40 12.42 12.35
N ASN A 99 -23.36 13.69 12.72
CA ASN A 99 -24.54 14.46 13.07
C ASN A 99 -24.46 15.83 12.40
N ARG A 100 -25.59 16.50 12.23
CA ARG A 100 -25.64 17.86 11.69
C ARG A 100 -25.06 18.83 12.70
N PHE A 101 -24.21 19.74 12.22
CA PHE A 101 -23.72 20.84 13.04
C PHE A 101 -24.89 21.77 13.40
N GLN A 102 -25.09 22.01 14.70
CA GLN A 102 -26.13 22.91 15.20
C GLN A 102 -25.54 24.25 15.65
N ASN A 103 -24.57 24.21 16.56
CA ASN A 103 -23.88 25.37 17.12
C ASN A 103 -22.50 24.98 17.69
N GLU A 104 -21.69 25.98 18.04
CA GLU A 104 -20.33 25.77 18.56
C GLU A 104 -20.31 25.19 19.98
N GLU A 105 -21.31 25.51 20.82
CA GLU A 105 -21.38 25.01 22.19
C GLU A 105 -21.58 23.48 22.22
N SER A 106 -22.57 22.99 21.48
CA SER A 106 -22.82 21.55 21.34
C SER A 106 -21.62 20.82 20.70
N TYR A 107 -20.92 21.46 19.77
CA TYR A 107 -19.71 20.89 19.19
C TYR A 107 -18.60 20.76 20.24
N GLY A 108 -18.34 21.81 21.02
CA GLY A 108 -17.37 21.80 22.11
C GLY A 108 -17.65 20.70 23.13
N GLU A 109 -18.90 20.57 23.57
CA GLU A 109 -19.33 19.51 24.49
C GLU A 109 -19.05 18.10 23.95
N ILE A 110 -19.43 17.83 22.69
CA ILE A 110 -19.21 16.53 22.05
C ILE A 110 -17.72 16.20 21.98
N VAL A 111 -16.90 17.17 21.60
CA VAL A 111 -15.45 17.01 21.50
C VAL A 111 -14.84 16.72 22.86
N GLU A 112 -15.17 17.49 23.89
CA GLU A 112 -14.64 17.29 25.25
C GLU A 112 -15.06 15.94 25.86
N GLU A 113 -16.32 15.55 25.72
CA GLU A 113 -16.82 14.27 26.24
C GLU A 113 -16.13 13.07 25.57
N ILE A 114 -16.06 13.08 24.23
CA ILE A 114 -15.50 11.98 23.44
C ILE A 114 -13.99 11.88 23.66
N THR A 115 -13.26 13.00 23.60
CA THR A 115 -11.81 13.00 23.85
C THR A 115 -11.51 12.62 25.30
N GLY A 116 -12.27 13.15 26.27
CA GLY A 116 -12.10 12.80 27.69
C GLY A 116 -12.37 11.33 28.00
N ALA A 117 -13.39 10.71 27.38
CA ALA A 117 -13.65 9.28 27.52
C ALA A 117 -12.52 8.42 26.91
N PHE A 118 -11.98 8.84 25.76
CA PHE A 118 -10.85 8.17 25.12
C PHE A 118 -9.57 8.26 25.95
N ASP A 119 -9.26 9.44 26.49
CA ASP A 119 -8.05 9.67 27.29
C ASP A 119 -8.08 8.90 28.62
N ARG A 120 -9.27 8.63 29.16
CA ARG A 120 -9.49 7.75 30.34
C ARG A 120 -9.53 6.25 30.01
N ALA A 121 -9.42 5.88 28.73
CA ALA A 121 -9.56 4.50 28.23
C ALA A 121 -10.89 3.82 28.60
N ASP A 122 -11.97 4.60 28.82
CA ASP A 122 -13.33 4.06 29.02
C ASP A 122 -13.97 3.77 27.67
N PHE A 123 -13.49 2.72 26.99
CA PHE A 123 -14.00 2.33 25.68
C PHE A 123 -15.48 1.94 25.66
N PRO A 124 -16.03 1.22 26.67
CA PRO A 124 -17.47 0.99 26.75
C PRO A 124 -18.26 2.29 26.89
N GLY A 125 -17.78 3.25 27.69
CA GLY A 125 -18.37 4.59 27.80
C GLY A 125 -18.32 5.36 26.48
N LEU A 126 -17.19 5.32 25.78
CA LEU A 126 -17.02 5.96 24.49
C LEU A 126 -17.99 5.42 23.43
N VAL A 127 -18.18 4.10 23.33
CA VAL A 127 -19.14 3.50 22.39
C VAL A 127 -20.57 3.95 22.71
N ARG A 128 -20.96 3.96 24.00
CA ARG A 128 -22.28 4.47 24.42
C ARG A 128 -22.46 5.96 24.10
N LEU A 129 -21.43 6.79 24.32
CA LEU A 129 -21.44 8.20 23.99
C LEU A 129 -21.63 8.42 22.48
N LEU A 130 -20.94 7.63 21.65
CA LEU A 130 -21.13 7.65 20.20
C LEU A 130 -22.56 7.25 19.81
N ASP A 131 -23.10 6.18 20.37
CA ASP A 131 -24.48 5.74 20.11
C ASP A 131 -25.51 6.83 20.48
N GLN A 132 -25.33 7.48 21.62
CA GLN A 132 -26.23 8.53 22.13
C GLN A 132 -26.15 9.83 21.31
N ARG A 133 -24.94 10.34 21.05
CA ARG A 133 -24.73 11.62 20.35
C ARG A 133 -25.02 11.53 18.85
N PHE A 134 -24.92 10.34 18.27
CA PHE A 134 -25.11 10.11 16.83
C PHE A 134 -26.32 9.21 16.51
N GLY A 135 -27.22 9.01 17.48
CA GLY A 135 -28.57 8.45 17.26
C GLY A 135 -28.60 7.02 16.70
N GLY A 136 -27.62 6.18 17.04
CA GLY A 136 -27.53 4.79 16.54
C GLY A 136 -27.15 4.66 15.06
N ALA A 137 -26.84 5.75 14.36
CA ALA A 137 -26.23 5.73 13.03
C ALA A 137 -24.73 5.46 13.16
N THR A 138 -24.36 4.34 13.77
CA THR A 138 -22.96 3.92 13.87
C THR A 138 -22.49 3.30 12.57
N TYR A 139 -21.46 3.90 12.00
CA TYR A 139 -20.80 3.42 10.82
C TYR A 139 -19.66 2.48 11.17
N THR A 140 -19.62 1.36 10.45
CA THR A 140 -18.56 0.36 10.53
C THR A 140 -17.80 0.30 9.20
N LEU A 141 -16.64 -0.37 9.19
CA LEU A 141 -15.89 -0.61 7.96
C LEU A 141 -16.73 -1.26 6.84
N LYS A 142 -17.78 -2.03 7.18
CA LYS A 142 -18.66 -2.68 6.20
C LYS A 142 -19.51 -1.70 5.39
N GLN A 143 -19.73 -0.49 5.90
CA GLN A 143 -20.56 0.52 5.27
C GLN A 143 -19.74 1.52 4.44
N LEU A 144 -18.41 1.36 4.40
CA LEU A 144 -17.55 2.12 3.52
C LEU A 144 -17.83 1.82 2.05
N PHE A 145 -17.57 2.79 1.18
CA PHE A 145 -17.50 2.57 -0.26
C PHE A 145 -16.40 1.56 -0.58
N ARG A 146 -16.65 0.71 -1.58
CA ARG A 146 -15.81 -0.47 -1.87
C ARG A 146 -14.32 -0.11 -2.03
N ASP A 147 -14.01 0.98 -2.71
CA ASP A 147 -12.61 1.39 -2.95
C ASP A 147 -11.91 1.80 -1.65
N ARG A 148 -12.58 2.60 -0.80
CA ARG A 148 -12.07 3.00 0.51
C ARG A 148 -12.00 1.84 1.49
N GLN A 149 -13.03 1.01 1.49
CA GLN A 149 -13.07 -0.22 2.27
C GLN A 149 -11.86 -1.11 1.94
N ARG A 150 -11.59 -1.32 0.65
CA ARG A 150 -10.45 -2.12 0.18
C ARG A 150 -9.13 -1.51 0.64
N LYS A 151 -8.94 -0.19 0.48
CA LYS A 151 -7.71 0.49 0.89
C LYS A 151 -7.44 0.38 2.40
N ILE A 152 -8.46 0.61 3.23
CA ILE A 152 -8.33 0.50 4.70
C ILE A 152 -8.11 -0.95 5.14
N LEU A 153 -8.82 -1.91 4.54
CA LEU A 153 -8.61 -3.34 4.84
C LEU A 153 -7.21 -3.79 4.44
N GLU A 154 -6.70 -3.36 3.29
CA GLU A 154 -5.32 -3.64 2.86
C GLU A 154 -4.31 -3.09 3.89
N GLN A 155 -4.52 -1.89 4.44
CA GLN A 155 -3.65 -1.33 5.47
C GLN A 155 -3.68 -2.10 6.79
N ILE A 156 -4.87 -2.51 7.25
CA ILE A 156 -5.04 -3.34 8.46
C ILE A 156 -4.36 -4.70 8.25
N LEU A 157 -4.64 -5.37 7.13
CA LEU A 157 -4.05 -6.66 6.78
C LEU A 157 -2.54 -6.60 6.69
N ASN A 158 -1.97 -5.59 6.04
CA ASN A 158 -0.52 -5.42 5.94
C ASN A 158 0.12 -5.28 7.33
N THR A 159 -0.51 -4.53 8.23
CA THR A 159 -0.03 -4.37 9.61
C THR A 159 -0.05 -5.70 10.36
N THR A 160 -1.16 -6.44 10.29
CA THR A 160 -1.28 -7.76 10.93
C THR A 160 -0.29 -8.78 10.34
N LEU A 161 -0.10 -8.79 9.01
CA LEU A 161 0.87 -9.67 8.36
C LEU A 161 2.30 -9.33 8.76
N ASP A 162 2.63 -8.06 8.95
CA ASP A 162 3.94 -7.64 9.45
C ASP A 162 4.17 -8.05 10.91
N GLU A 163 3.14 -8.03 11.77
CA GLU A 163 3.21 -8.53 13.15
C GLU A 163 3.44 -10.05 13.18
N ILE A 164 2.61 -10.82 12.46
CA ILE A 164 2.77 -12.27 12.32
C ILE A 164 4.18 -12.60 11.79
N ALA A 165 4.66 -11.84 10.82
CA ALA A 165 6.00 -12.04 10.28
C ALA A 165 7.11 -11.84 11.30
N ARG A 166 6.97 -10.90 12.24
CA ARG A 166 7.94 -10.72 13.33
C ARG A 166 7.94 -11.92 14.27
N ASP A 167 6.76 -12.46 14.61
CA ASP A 167 6.65 -13.62 15.49
C ASP A 167 7.30 -14.86 14.87
N TYR A 168 7.01 -15.14 13.60
CA TYR A 168 7.65 -16.23 12.86
C TYR A 168 9.16 -16.04 12.73
N ARG A 169 9.61 -14.81 12.50
CA ARG A 169 11.05 -14.49 12.46
C ARG A 169 11.73 -14.78 13.79
N ARG A 170 11.11 -14.39 14.91
CA ARG A 170 11.63 -14.66 16.25
C ARG A 170 11.75 -16.17 16.53
N ILE A 171 10.79 -16.96 16.07
CA ILE A 171 10.86 -18.43 16.16
C ILE A 171 12.03 -18.96 15.33
N TYR A 172 12.16 -18.50 14.08
CA TYR A 172 13.20 -18.94 13.16
C TYR A 172 14.61 -18.60 13.67
N GLU A 173 14.86 -17.34 14.00
CA GLU A 173 16.17 -16.85 14.46
C GLU A 173 16.63 -17.56 15.73
N ARG A 174 15.71 -17.80 16.68
CA ARG A 174 16.03 -18.51 17.93
C ARG A 174 16.51 -19.95 17.71
N HIS A 175 16.11 -20.58 16.60
CA HIS A 175 16.41 -21.99 16.33
C HIS A 175 17.30 -22.19 15.09
N VAL A 176 17.88 -21.12 14.54
CA VAL A 176 18.68 -21.20 13.30
C VAL A 176 19.89 -22.14 13.45
N HIS A 177 20.55 -22.13 14.61
CA HIS A 177 21.70 -23.00 14.89
C HIS A 177 21.30 -24.48 15.03
N LEU A 178 20.18 -24.75 15.71
CA LEU A 178 19.63 -26.10 15.81
C LEU A 178 19.22 -26.62 14.43
N ASN A 179 18.57 -25.77 13.63
CA ASN A 179 18.16 -26.10 12.28
C ASN A 179 19.34 -26.44 11.37
N ARG A 180 20.45 -25.69 11.50
CA ARG A 180 21.69 -25.98 10.78
C ARG A 180 22.31 -27.30 11.24
N PHE A 181 22.39 -27.52 12.56
CA PHE A 181 22.91 -28.76 13.12
C PHE A 181 22.12 -30.00 12.68
N LEU A 182 20.79 -29.94 12.69
CA LEU A 182 19.94 -31.03 12.21
C LEU A 182 20.21 -31.35 10.73
N ARG A 183 20.47 -30.32 9.91
CA ARG A 183 20.80 -30.48 8.49
C ARG A 183 22.17 -31.09 8.28
N ASP A 184 23.18 -30.66 9.03
CA ASP A 184 24.53 -31.23 8.97
C ASP A 184 24.53 -32.73 9.29
N LEU A 185 23.59 -33.17 10.13
CA LEU A 185 23.35 -34.57 10.46
C LEU A 185 22.40 -35.31 9.50
N ASN A 186 21.92 -34.67 8.43
CA ASN A 186 20.89 -35.17 7.52
C ASN A 186 19.59 -35.62 8.24
N ILE A 187 19.27 -34.98 9.37
CA ILE A 187 18.03 -35.24 10.13
C ILE A 187 16.92 -34.34 9.55
N PRO A 188 15.76 -34.91 9.16
CA PRO A 188 14.63 -34.13 8.68
C PRO A 188 14.20 -33.08 9.71
N GLN A 189 14.08 -31.82 9.28
CA GLN A 189 13.63 -30.76 10.16
C GLN A 189 12.16 -30.97 10.57
N PRO A 190 11.80 -30.72 11.84
CA PRO A 190 10.41 -30.68 12.26
C PRO A 190 9.59 -29.70 11.40
N LYS A 191 8.41 -30.12 10.96
CA LYS A 191 7.55 -29.35 10.04
C LYS A 191 7.32 -27.92 10.51
N VAL A 192 7.14 -27.70 11.82
CA VAL A 192 6.89 -26.37 12.40
C VAL A 192 8.07 -25.42 12.17
N LEU A 193 9.31 -25.91 12.29
CA LEU A 193 10.52 -25.11 12.06
C LEU A 193 10.73 -24.83 10.57
N HIS A 194 10.42 -25.80 9.72
CA HIS A 194 10.46 -25.64 8.27
C HIS A 194 9.43 -24.62 7.78
N THR A 195 8.18 -24.69 8.25
CA THR A 195 7.14 -23.68 7.93
C THR A 195 7.54 -22.28 8.39
N ALA A 196 8.18 -22.16 9.56
CA ALA A 196 8.68 -20.87 10.01
C ALA A 196 9.80 -20.32 9.11
N ALA A 197 10.75 -21.18 8.70
CA ALA A 197 11.80 -20.81 7.75
C ALA A 197 11.19 -20.38 6.40
N GLU A 198 10.23 -21.15 5.89
CA GLU A 198 9.53 -20.87 4.63
C GLU A 198 8.84 -19.51 4.66
N PHE A 199 8.08 -19.23 5.71
CA PHE A 199 7.40 -17.96 5.86
C PHE A 199 8.39 -16.78 5.92
N VAL A 200 9.44 -16.90 6.74
CA VAL A 200 10.41 -15.83 6.97
C VAL A 200 11.21 -15.51 5.72
N LEU A 201 11.71 -16.53 5.02
CA LEU A 201 12.48 -16.36 3.79
C LEU A 201 11.62 -15.75 2.66
N ASN A 202 10.40 -16.26 2.47
CA ASN A 202 9.48 -15.71 1.47
C ASN A 202 9.13 -14.24 1.76
N SER A 203 8.87 -13.91 3.04
CA SER A 203 8.56 -12.54 3.47
C SER A 203 9.75 -11.59 3.29
N ASN A 204 10.95 -12.03 3.67
CA ASN A 204 12.18 -11.26 3.51
C ASN A 204 12.52 -11.01 2.04
N LEU A 205 12.43 -12.04 1.19
CA LEU A 205 12.63 -11.91 -0.25
C LEU A 205 11.59 -10.97 -0.88
N ARG A 206 10.31 -11.12 -0.53
CA ARG A 206 9.24 -10.23 -1.01
C ARG A 206 9.55 -8.76 -0.66
N ARG A 207 9.99 -8.50 0.57
CA ARG A 207 10.35 -7.14 1.02
C ARG A 207 11.59 -6.61 0.30
N ALA A 208 12.60 -7.44 0.12
CA ALA A 208 13.81 -7.06 -0.59
C ALA A 208 13.52 -6.74 -2.07
N PHE A 209 12.68 -7.55 -2.73
CA PHE A 209 12.20 -7.30 -4.09
C PHE A 209 11.31 -6.06 -4.22
N ALA A 210 10.51 -5.74 -3.20
CA ALA A 210 9.65 -4.55 -3.21
C ALA A 210 10.41 -3.24 -2.99
N GLY A 211 11.59 -3.31 -2.36
CA GLY A 211 12.47 -2.17 -2.15
C GLY A 211 13.10 -1.68 -3.45
N ASP A 212 14.08 -0.78 -3.34
CA ASP A 212 14.77 -0.30 -4.52
C ASP A 212 15.75 -1.33 -5.11
N MET A 213 16.02 -2.45 -4.43
CA MET A 213 17.06 -3.43 -4.80
C MET A 213 18.47 -2.82 -4.69
N THR A 214 18.78 -2.16 -3.56
CA THR A 214 20.13 -1.59 -3.30
C THR A 214 21.08 -2.66 -2.79
N ASP A 215 20.58 -3.62 -2.02
CA ASP A 215 21.39 -4.67 -1.40
C ASP A 215 21.13 -6.02 -2.08
N LEU A 216 21.71 -6.19 -3.27
CA LEU A 216 21.63 -7.44 -4.02
C LEU A 216 22.38 -8.59 -3.33
N LYS A 217 23.38 -8.26 -2.49
CA LYS A 217 24.11 -9.25 -1.70
C LYS A 217 23.19 -9.92 -0.68
N GLN A 218 22.36 -9.13 0.02
CA GLN A 218 21.34 -9.66 0.91
C GLN A 218 20.36 -10.56 0.18
N ILE A 219 19.91 -10.17 -1.02
CA ILE A 219 18.95 -10.97 -1.80
C ILE A 219 19.55 -12.31 -2.21
N ARG A 220 20.80 -12.32 -2.71
CA ARG A 220 21.52 -13.56 -3.03
C ARG A 220 21.64 -14.46 -1.81
N SER A 221 22.02 -13.91 -0.66
CA SER A 221 22.10 -14.68 0.60
C SER A 221 20.76 -15.31 1.00
N LEU A 222 19.64 -14.62 0.80
CA LEU A 222 18.31 -15.15 1.09
C LEU A 222 17.89 -16.26 0.12
N LEU A 223 18.25 -16.14 -1.16
CA LEU A 223 18.01 -17.18 -2.18
C LEU A 223 18.85 -18.43 -1.89
N ASP A 224 20.13 -18.24 -1.54
CA ASP A 224 21.01 -19.34 -1.15
C ASP A 224 20.48 -20.04 0.11
N GLU A 225 20.07 -19.28 1.12
CA GLU A 225 19.49 -19.83 2.35
C GLU A 225 18.20 -20.61 2.08
N ALA A 226 17.35 -20.14 1.16
CA ALA A 226 16.15 -20.86 0.73
C ALA A 226 16.49 -22.16 0.00
N GLY A 227 17.49 -22.15 -0.88
CA GLY A 227 17.98 -23.33 -1.58
C GLY A 227 18.54 -24.37 -0.62
N VAL A 228 19.47 -23.96 0.25
CA VAL A 228 20.07 -24.84 1.27
C VAL A 228 18.99 -25.38 2.20
N SER A 229 17.93 -24.61 2.49
CA SER A 229 16.83 -25.01 3.36
C SER A 229 15.70 -25.77 2.71
N ASN A 230 15.80 -26.03 1.40
CA ASN A 230 14.75 -26.66 0.61
C ASN A 230 13.37 -26.01 0.88
N VAL A 231 13.38 -24.69 0.96
CA VAL A 231 12.19 -23.88 1.17
C VAL A 231 11.58 -23.58 -0.18
N ARG A 232 10.26 -23.80 -0.29
CA ARG A 232 9.53 -23.47 -1.51
C ARG A 232 9.35 -21.96 -1.58
N LEU A 233 9.89 -21.35 -2.64
CA LEU A 233 9.66 -19.93 -2.92
C LEU A 233 8.29 -19.72 -3.55
N ASP A 234 7.60 -18.68 -3.13
CA ASP A 234 6.36 -18.19 -3.74
C ASP A 234 6.68 -17.40 -5.02
N GLY A 235 7.02 -18.16 -6.07
CA GLY A 235 7.44 -17.59 -7.35
C GLY A 235 6.40 -16.66 -7.98
N ALA A 236 5.10 -16.87 -7.73
CA ALA A 236 4.05 -16.01 -8.25
C ALA A 236 4.09 -14.63 -7.59
N VAL A 237 4.17 -14.59 -6.26
CA VAL A 237 4.27 -13.33 -5.50
C VAL A 237 5.59 -12.64 -5.76
N HIS A 238 6.71 -13.38 -5.78
CA HIS A 238 8.03 -12.80 -6.05
C HIS A 238 8.15 -12.23 -7.46
N ARG A 239 7.65 -12.95 -8.48
CA ARG A 239 7.56 -12.44 -9.86
C ARG A 239 6.82 -11.12 -9.91
N TYR A 240 5.59 -11.08 -9.39
CA TYR A 240 4.75 -9.88 -9.43
C TYR A 240 5.44 -8.67 -8.79
N VAL A 241 6.03 -8.85 -7.62
CA VAL A 241 6.74 -7.77 -6.91
C VAL A 241 7.95 -7.30 -7.70
N LEU A 242 8.74 -8.23 -8.24
CA LEU A 242 9.95 -7.91 -8.98
C LEU A 242 9.64 -7.19 -10.30
N GLU A 243 8.62 -7.61 -11.04
CA GLU A 243 8.16 -6.92 -12.26
C GLU A 243 7.68 -5.49 -11.97
N LYS A 244 6.99 -5.27 -10.85
CA LYS A 244 6.59 -3.93 -10.41
C LYS A 244 7.80 -3.06 -10.08
N THR A 245 8.79 -3.61 -9.38
CA THR A 245 10.03 -2.90 -9.03
C THR A 245 10.87 -2.59 -10.27
N LEU A 246 11.01 -3.53 -11.21
CA LEU A 246 11.67 -3.31 -12.50
C LEU A 246 11.00 -2.20 -13.31
N GLY A 247 9.67 -2.20 -13.37
CA GLY A 247 8.93 -1.13 -14.04
C GLY A 247 9.25 0.25 -13.44
N ARG A 248 9.31 0.34 -12.10
CA ARG A 248 9.66 1.57 -11.40
C ARG A 248 11.11 2.00 -11.63
N LEU A 249 12.07 1.08 -11.55
CA LEU A 249 13.47 1.35 -11.85
C LEU A 249 13.66 1.79 -13.32
N GLY A 250 12.90 1.18 -14.23
CA GLY A 250 12.86 1.59 -15.64
C GLY A 250 12.37 3.03 -15.82
N GLU A 251 11.26 3.42 -15.20
CA GLU A 251 10.79 4.80 -15.27
C GLU A 251 11.77 5.80 -14.63
N MET A 252 12.43 5.41 -13.53
CA MET A 252 13.51 6.23 -12.94
C MET A 252 14.68 6.41 -13.91
N PHE A 253 15.08 5.35 -14.60
CA PHE A 253 16.14 5.40 -15.61
C PHE A 253 15.72 6.25 -16.83
N ARG A 254 14.46 6.15 -17.26
CA ARG A 254 13.91 7.01 -18.32
C ARG A 254 13.96 8.49 -17.93
N ALA A 255 13.62 8.83 -16.69
CA ALA A 255 13.63 10.20 -16.19
C ALA A 255 15.05 10.74 -15.99
N ARG A 256 16.02 9.88 -15.63
CA ARG A 256 17.42 10.24 -15.37
C ARG A 256 18.36 9.32 -16.14
N PRO A 257 18.39 9.41 -17.47
CA PRO A 257 19.12 8.46 -18.29
C PRO A 257 20.63 8.63 -18.16
N GLY A 258 21.13 9.81 -17.78
CA GLY A 258 22.55 10.07 -17.55
C GLY A 258 23.08 9.61 -16.19
N ASP A 259 22.27 9.02 -15.31
CA ASP A 259 22.71 8.55 -14.00
C ASP A 259 23.44 7.19 -14.14
N PRO A 260 24.77 7.14 -13.95
CA PRO A 260 25.55 5.92 -14.11
C PRO A 260 25.21 4.87 -13.05
N GLY A 261 24.73 5.28 -11.87
CA GLY A 261 24.31 4.38 -10.80
C GLY A 261 23.04 3.62 -11.15
N LEU A 262 22.09 4.25 -11.87
CA LEU A 262 20.87 3.57 -12.30
C LEU A 262 21.13 2.49 -13.35
N ILE A 263 22.07 2.72 -14.29
CA ILE A 263 22.43 1.72 -15.30
C ILE A 263 23.12 0.52 -14.65
N THR A 264 24.13 0.76 -13.81
CA THR A 264 24.83 -0.31 -13.10
C THR A 264 23.86 -1.13 -12.26
N ARG A 265 22.95 -0.46 -11.55
CA ARG A 265 21.95 -1.15 -10.75
C ARG A 265 21.00 -2.00 -11.58
N LEU A 266 20.47 -1.48 -12.68
CA LEU A 266 19.61 -2.24 -13.58
C LEU A 266 20.38 -3.46 -14.13
N ASP A 267 21.64 -3.28 -14.52
CA ASP A 267 22.51 -4.33 -15.02
C ASP A 267 22.72 -5.47 -14.00
N GLU A 268 22.93 -5.14 -12.73
CA GLU A 268 23.07 -6.11 -11.64
C GLU A 268 21.73 -6.81 -11.29
N VAL A 269 20.61 -6.08 -11.33
CA VAL A 269 19.28 -6.64 -11.09
C VAL A 269 18.88 -7.62 -12.20
N ILE A 270 19.14 -7.28 -13.47
CA ILE A 270 18.88 -8.18 -14.60
C ILE A 270 19.75 -9.43 -14.51
N ALA A 271 21.03 -9.29 -14.13
CA ALA A 271 21.90 -10.45 -13.88
C ALA A 271 21.40 -11.35 -12.74
N LEU A 272 20.82 -10.76 -11.68
CA LEU A 272 20.18 -11.55 -10.62
C LEU A 272 18.97 -12.33 -11.15
N ILE A 273 18.16 -11.72 -12.02
CA ILE A 273 16.94 -12.35 -12.56
C ILE A 273 17.26 -13.64 -13.33
N GLU A 274 18.38 -13.69 -14.05
CA GLU A 274 18.81 -14.91 -14.77
C GLU A 274 19.10 -16.09 -13.82
N SER A 275 19.37 -15.83 -12.55
CA SER A 275 19.63 -16.86 -11.53
C SER A 275 18.39 -17.28 -10.74
N LEU A 276 17.23 -16.68 -10.99
CA LEU A 276 16.02 -16.98 -10.22
C LEU A 276 15.36 -18.30 -10.66
N PRO A 277 14.74 -19.04 -9.73
CA PRO A 277 14.04 -20.29 -10.03
C PRO A 277 12.66 -20.08 -10.68
N PHE A 278 12.35 -18.86 -11.14
CA PHE A 278 11.10 -18.51 -11.80
C PHE A 278 11.36 -17.41 -12.85
N GLU A 279 10.58 -17.45 -13.92
CA GLU A 279 10.68 -16.46 -15.00
C GLU A 279 10.09 -15.10 -14.57
N VAL A 280 10.66 -14.01 -15.11
CA VAL A 280 10.25 -12.62 -14.84
C VAL A 280 10.07 -11.91 -16.18
N GLU A 281 8.95 -11.23 -16.38
CA GLU A 281 8.71 -10.49 -17.62
C GLU A 281 9.52 -9.18 -17.66
N LEU A 282 10.37 -9.04 -18.69
CA LEU A 282 11.26 -7.88 -18.87
C LEU A 282 10.69 -6.82 -19.84
N TRP A 283 9.48 -7.00 -20.38
CA TRP A 283 8.90 -6.18 -21.44
C TRP A 283 8.96 -4.67 -21.16
N LYS A 284 8.58 -4.24 -19.95
CA LYS A 284 8.56 -2.82 -19.57
C LYS A 284 9.96 -2.20 -19.62
N ILE A 285 10.96 -2.88 -19.06
CA ILE A 285 12.33 -2.36 -19.06
C ILE A 285 12.95 -2.43 -20.46
N GLN A 286 12.63 -3.45 -21.25
CA GLN A 286 13.04 -3.54 -22.66
C GLN A 286 12.49 -2.37 -23.49
N ASN A 287 11.22 -1.97 -23.27
CA ASN A 287 10.63 -0.81 -23.94
C ASN A 287 11.30 0.52 -23.53
N VAL A 288 11.60 0.69 -22.23
CA VAL A 288 12.36 1.86 -21.75
C VAL A 288 13.73 1.90 -22.41
N TYR A 289 14.46 0.79 -22.41
CA TYR A 289 15.77 0.66 -23.04
C TYR A 289 15.70 1.03 -24.53
N TYR A 290 14.72 0.48 -25.26
CA TYR A 290 14.52 0.78 -26.67
C TYR A 290 14.21 2.26 -26.94
N SER A 291 13.41 2.89 -26.07
CA SER A 291 13.14 4.33 -26.16
C SER A 291 14.40 5.16 -25.97
N LEU A 292 15.29 4.77 -25.04
CA LEU A 292 16.54 5.49 -24.76
C LEU A 292 17.60 5.23 -25.83
N LEU A 293 17.59 4.05 -26.45
CA LEU A 293 18.44 3.71 -27.60
C LEU A 293 18.17 4.64 -28.80
N ARG A 294 16.92 5.07 -29.00
CA ARG A 294 16.54 5.97 -30.10
C ARG A 294 16.81 7.45 -29.81
N THR A 295 16.94 7.84 -28.55
CA THR A 295 17.09 9.24 -28.14
C THR A 295 18.48 9.49 -27.54
N VAL A 296 18.67 9.13 -26.27
CA VAL A 296 19.86 9.46 -25.47
C VAL A 296 21.12 8.78 -25.99
N TYR A 297 21.02 7.54 -26.48
CA TYR A 297 22.16 6.81 -27.02
C TYR A 297 22.76 7.50 -28.25
N GLN A 298 21.92 8.03 -29.15
CA GLN A 298 22.37 8.75 -30.35
C GLN A 298 23.09 10.05 -30.01
N ASP A 299 22.63 10.76 -28.97
CA ASP A 299 23.29 11.98 -28.50
C ASP A 299 24.62 11.68 -27.81
N ASN A 300 24.68 10.62 -26.99
CA ASN A 300 25.93 10.20 -26.36
C ASN A 300 26.96 9.68 -27.38
N LEU A 301 26.54 9.06 -28.49
CA LEU A 301 27.46 8.70 -29.58
C LEU A 301 28.17 9.94 -30.17
N LYS A 302 27.41 11.03 -30.40
CA LYS A 302 27.98 12.29 -30.89
C LYS A 302 28.96 12.92 -29.89
N LYS A 303 28.64 12.87 -28.59
CA LYS A 303 29.52 13.36 -27.51
C LYS A 303 30.80 12.53 -27.37
N ALA A 304 30.68 11.20 -27.42
CA ALA A 304 31.82 10.29 -27.37
C ALA A 304 32.77 10.47 -28.57
N ALA A 305 32.24 10.77 -29.75
CA ALA A 305 33.02 11.10 -30.94
C ALA A 305 33.80 12.43 -30.80
N ARG A 306 33.32 13.35 -29.95
CA ARG A 306 34.03 14.60 -29.60
C ARG A 306 35.07 14.42 -28.48
N GLY A 307 35.23 13.20 -27.96
CA GLY A 307 36.22 12.88 -26.93
C GLY A 307 35.71 12.96 -25.50
N GLU A 308 34.40 13.11 -25.27
CA GLU A 308 33.83 13.10 -23.91
C GLU A 308 33.90 11.68 -23.32
N GLU A 309 34.65 11.51 -22.23
CA GLU A 309 34.91 10.21 -21.59
C GLU A 309 33.66 9.66 -20.89
N ASP A 310 32.92 10.50 -20.17
CA ASP A 310 31.65 10.14 -19.51
C ASP A 310 30.64 9.53 -20.50
N ALA A 311 30.59 10.06 -21.73
CA ALA A 311 29.70 9.55 -22.76
C ALA A 311 30.13 8.15 -23.25
N ARG A 312 31.44 7.87 -23.33
CA ARG A 312 31.96 6.54 -23.68
C ARG A 312 31.66 5.52 -22.60
N GLU A 313 31.88 5.89 -21.34
CA GLU A 313 31.59 5.02 -20.21
C GLU A 313 30.09 4.71 -20.13
N TRP A 314 29.25 5.72 -20.32
CA TRP A 314 27.81 5.55 -20.38
C TRP A 314 27.38 4.57 -21.49
N ILE A 315 27.92 4.73 -22.71
CA ILE A 315 27.64 3.83 -23.84
C ILE A 315 28.05 2.39 -23.52
N ALA A 316 29.22 2.19 -22.90
CA ALA A 316 29.68 0.86 -22.54
C ALA A 316 28.74 0.17 -21.54
N ARG A 317 28.30 0.89 -20.49
CA ARG A 317 27.35 0.36 -19.50
C ARG A 317 25.96 0.12 -20.10
N PHE A 318 25.49 1.05 -20.94
CA PHE A 318 24.22 0.89 -21.66
C PHE A 318 24.25 -0.34 -22.56
N ASN A 319 25.36 -0.54 -23.27
CA ASN A 319 25.57 -1.71 -24.10
C ASN A 319 25.58 -3.02 -23.28
N ALA A 320 26.28 -3.09 -22.16
CA ALA A 320 26.24 -4.29 -21.32
C ALA A 320 24.81 -4.65 -20.86
N LEU A 321 24.02 -3.64 -20.46
CA LEU A 321 22.62 -3.81 -20.07
C LEU A 321 21.76 -4.34 -21.23
N GLY A 322 21.93 -3.79 -22.45
CA GLY A 322 21.19 -4.21 -23.63
C GLY A 322 21.40 -5.67 -24.02
N ASP A 323 22.61 -6.20 -23.79
CA ASP A 323 22.96 -7.58 -24.12
C ASP A 323 22.21 -8.55 -23.21
N LYS A 324 22.15 -8.24 -21.90
CA LYS A 324 21.37 -9.00 -20.92
C LYS A 324 19.86 -8.89 -21.15
N LEU A 325 19.38 -7.73 -21.56
CA LEU A 325 17.97 -7.52 -21.93
C LEU A 325 17.60 -8.20 -23.27
N ARG A 326 18.58 -8.74 -24.01
CA ARG A 326 18.41 -9.34 -25.34
C ARG A 326 17.72 -8.42 -26.35
N VAL A 327 17.94 -7.11 -26.23
CA VAL A 327 17.39 -6.11 -27.16
C VAL A 327 18.37 -5.88 -28.31
N ARG A 328 17.93 -6.12 -29.54
CA ARG A 328 18.75 -5.84 -30.73
C ARG A 328 18.98 -4.34 -30.86
N ARG A 329 20.25 -3.96 -31.04
CA ARG A 329 20.66 -2.63 -31.48
C ARG A 329 20.83 -2.73 -32.99
N GLU A 330 20.05 -1.99 -33.76
CA GLU A 330 20.35 -1.83 -35.18
C GLU A 330 21.69 -1.08 -35.26
N GLY A 331 22.67 -1.74 -35.88
CA GLY A 331 24.03 -1.23 -36.06
C GLY A 331 24.13 -0.26 -37.22
#